data_AF-A0A480A0X5-F1
#
_entry.id   AF-A0A480A0X5-F1
#
_cell.length_a   1.000
_cell.length_b   1.000
_cell.length_c   1.000
_cell.angle_alpha   90.00
_cell.angle_beta   90.00
_cell.angle_gamma   90.00
#
_symmetry.space_group_name_H-M   'P 1'
#
loop_
_entity.id
_entity.type
_entity.pdbx_description
1 polymer ?
#
loop_
_entity_poly.entity_id
_entity_poly.type
_entity_poly.pdbx_seq_one_letter_code
_entity_poly.pdbx_strand_id
1 'polypeptide(L)' 'MGRPRRNRLTDRVNYKLDRDIREILSLIAERQGRTEGAQVEQMILFYEACQRLNNEGESITMDAINAKVNQIWDELIANE' A
#
# COMPACT_ATOMS: atom_id res chain seq x y z
N MET A 1 -9.05 -20.13 -26.64
CA MET A 1 -9.33 -18.78 -26.12
C MET A 1 -8.25 -18.42 -25.11
N GLY A 2 -7.23 -17.66 -25.54
CA GLY A 2 -6.09 -17.30 -24.69
C GLY A 2 -6.49 -16.29 -23.61
N ARG A 3 -5.98 -16.47 -22.38
CA ARG A 3 -6.19 -15.55 -21.25
C ARG A 3 -5.80 -14.13 -21.68
N PRO A 4 -6.68 -13.12 -21.55
CA PRO A 4 -6.35 -11.75 -21.94
C PRO A 4 -5.10 -11.30 -21.18
N ARG A 5 -4.07 -10.86 -21.93
CA ARG A 5 -2.89 -10.23 -21.35
C ARG A 5 -3.38 -8.98 -20.63
N ARG A 6 -3.23 -8.95 -19.30
CA ARG A 6 -3.47 -7.74 -18.51
C ARG A 6 -2.42 -6.72 -18.95
N ASN A 7 -2.82 -5.77 -19.81
CA ASN A 7 -2.10 -4.52 -20.00
C ASN A 7 -2.28 -3.71 -18.71
N ARG A 8 -1.40 -3.89 -17.73
CA ARG A 8 -1.13 -2.84 -16.75
C ARG A 8 0.23 -2.28 -17.09
N LEU A 9 0.27 -0.96 -17.29
CA LEU A 9 1.47 -0.14 -17.49
C LEU A 9 2.34 -0.04 -16.23
N THR A 10 1.92 -0.66 -15.12
CA THR A 10 2.72 -0.72 -13.90
C THR A 10 3.65 -1.92 -13.94
N ASP A 11 4.95 -1.66 -14.00
CA ASP A 11 5.98 -2.69 -13.98
C ASP A 11 5.81 -3.59 -12.74
N ARG A 12 6.00 -4.90 -12.94
CA ARG A 12 6.14 -5.81 -11.81
C ARG A 12 7.47 -5.50 -11.12
N VAL A 13 7.41 -4.79 -10.00
CA VAL A 13 8.60 -4.45 -9.22
C VAL A 13 8.94 -5.63 -8.31
N ASN A 14 10.19 -6.11 -8.39
CA ASN A 14 10.75 -7.04 -7.43
C ASN A 14 11.59 -6.26 -6.42
N TYR A 15 11.05 -6.04 -5.22
CA TYR A 15 11.76 -5.33 -4.16
C TYR A 15 12.90 -6.18 -3.62
N LYS A 16 14.11 -5.60 -3.52
CA LYS A 16 15.19 -6.21 -2.73
C LYS A 16 14.94 -5.89 -1.26
N LEU A 17 14.29 -6.83 -0.57
CA LEU A 17 14.08 -6.78 0.87
C LEU A 17 15.06 -7.70 1.57
N ASP A 18 15.48 -7.29 2.77
CA ASP A 18 16.14 -8.19 3.71
C ASP A 18 15.28 -9.43 3.97
N ARG A 19 15.92 -10.57 4.21
CA ARG A 19 15.23 -11.85 4.38
C ARG A 19 14.23 -11.78 5.53
N ASP A 20 14.63 -11.25 6.68
CA ASP A 20 13.81 -11.26 7.89
C ASP A 20 12.60 -10.33 7.71
N ILE A 21 12.80 -9.20 7.03
CA ILE A 21 11.70 -8.29 6.67
C ILE A 21 10.73 -8.95 5.70
N ARG A 22 11.23 -9.67 4.69
CA ARG A 22 10.37 -10.40 3.76
C ARG A 22 9.55 -11.46 4.49
N GLU A 23 10.14 -12.21 5.41
CA GLU A 23 9.42 -13.22 6.21
C GLU A 23 8.27 -12.56 7.02
N ILE A 24 8.52 -11.41 7.65
CA ILE A 24 7.48 -10.65 8.36
C ILE A 24 6.37 -10.19 7.39
N LEU A 25 6.74 -9.66 6.23
CA LEU A 25 5.79 -9.22 5.21
C LEU A 25 4.89 -10.38 4.74
N SER A 26 5.47 -11.54 4.44
CA SER A 26 4.74 -12.73 4.01
C SER A 26 3.73 -13.18 5.07
N LEU A 27 4.14 -13.23 6.35
CA LEU A 27 3.27 -13.61 7.46
C LEU A 27 2.09 -12.64 7.65
N ILE A 28 2.34 -11.32 7.54
CA ILE A 28 1.28 -10.32 7.65
C ILE A 28 0.30 -10.44 6.47
N ALA A 29 0.82 -10.57 5.25
CA ALA A 29 0.03 -10.73 4.05
C ALA A 29 -0.87 -11.99 4.13
N GLU A 30 -0.31 -13.12 4.56
CA GLU A 30 -1.04 -14.37 4.77
C GLU A 30 -2.15 -14.21 5.81
N ARG A 31 -1.84 -13.63 6.99
CA ARG A 31 -2.82 -13.40 8.06
C ARG A 31 -3.99 -12.52 7.60
N GLN A 32 -3.75 -11.59 6.68
CA GLN A 32 -4.77 -10.68 6.15
C GLN A 32 -5.45 -11.20 4.87
N GLY A 33 -5.08 -12.39 4.37
CA GLY A 33 -5.61 -12.94 3.13
C GLY A 33 -5.24 -12.11 1.89
N ARG A 34 -4.07 -11.48 1.90
CA ARG A 34 -3.57 -10.57 0.84
C ARG A 34 -2.30 -11.13 0.19
N THR A 35 -1.94 -10.56 -0.96
CA THR A 35 -0.62 -10.81 -1.57
C THR A 35 0.43 -9.89 -0.95
N GLU A 36 1.71 -10.27 -1.00
CA GLU A 36 2.81 -9.40 -0.55
C GLU A 36 2.79 -8.03 -1.24
N GLY A 37 2.53 -8.00 -2.54
CA GLY A 37 2.43 -6.75 -3.30
C GLY A 37 1.32 -5.84 -2.78
N ALA A 38 0.11 -6.37 -2.56
CA ALA A 38 -1.00 -5.61 -1.99
C ALA A 38 -0.69 -5.12 -0.57
N GLN A 39 0.06 -5.91 0.21
CA GLN A 39 0.48 -5.51 1.54
C GLN A 39 1.52 -4.39 1.50
N VAL A 40 2.45 -4.43 0.56
CA VAL A 40 3.42 -3.34 0.33
C VAL A 40 2.71 -2.06 -0.09
N GLU A 41 1.78 -2.13 -1.04
CA GLU A 41 0.96 -0.98 -1.46
C GLU A 41 0.23 -0.34 -0.26
N GLN A 42 -0.40 -1.18 0.58
CA GLN A 42 -1.05 -0.71 1.80
C GLN A 42 -0.07 -0.02 2.77
N MET A 43 1.13 -0.58 2.97
CA MET A 43 2.14 0.00 3.86
C MET A 43 2.65 1.35 3.36
N ILE A 44 2.81 1.51 2.05
CA ILE A 44 3.21 2.79 1.42
C ILE A 44 2.13 3.84 1.68
N LEU A 45 0.86 3.53 1.42
CA LEU A 45 -0.25 4.45 1.67
C LEU A 45 -0.38 4.82 3.14
N PHE A 46 -0.21 3.84 4.03
CA PHE A 46 -0.25 4.07 5.47
C PHE A 46 0.87 5.01 5.94
N TYR A 47 2.10 4.81 5.43
CA TYR A 47 3.23 5.69 5.75
C TYR A 47 3.00 7.11 5.24
N GLU A 48 2.55 7.27 3.99
CA GLU A 48 2.25 8.58 3.41
C GLU A 48 1.14 9.30 4.20
N ALA A 49 0.10 8.59 4.59
CA ALA A 49 -0.96 9.14 5.45
C ALA A 49 -0.41 9.67 6.78
N CYS A 50 0.44 8.90 7.46
CA CYS A 50 1.09 9.33 8.69
C CYS A 50 1.95 10.60 8.48
N GLN A 51 2.71 10.65 7.38
CA GLN A 51 3.55 11.81 7.06
C GLN A 51 2.73 13.06 6.80
N ARG A 52 1.65 12.96 6.02
CA ARG A 52 0.76 14.11 5.76
C ARG A 52 0.10 14.63 7.03
N LEU A 53 -0.46 13.73 7.85
CA LEU A 53 -1.06 14.10 9.14
C LEU A 53 -0.04 14.79 10.06
N ASN A 54 1.18 14.25 10.14
CA ASN A 54 2.25 14.83 10.95
C ASN A 54 2.64 16.23 10.46
N ASN A 55 2.70 16.45 9.15
CA ASN A 55 3.02 17.75 8.55
C ASN A 55 1.88 18.76 8.71
N GLU A 56 0.63 18.30 8.71
CA GLU A 56 -0.56 19.10 8.98
C GLU A 56 -0.71 19.45 10.47
N GLY A 57 0.10 18.84 11.35
CA GLY A 57 0.00 19.00 12.80
C GLY A 57 -1.23 18.30 13.39
N GLU A 58 -1.80 17.34 12.67
CA GLU A 58 -2.97 16.58 13.09
C GLU A 58 -2.57 15.41 14.01
N SER A 59 -3.52 15.00 14.86
CA SER A 59 -3.32 13.85 15.73
C SER A 59 -3.31 12.55 14.92
N ILE A 60 -2.28 11.73 15.11
CA ILE A 60 -2.13 10.44 14.45
C ILE A 60 -2.96 9.40 15.19
N THR A 61 -4.26 9.36 14.87
CA THR A 61 -5.20 8.33 15.33
C THR A 61 -5.48 7.33 14.22
N MET A 62 -5.94 6.12 14.55
CA MET A 62 -6.25 5.11 13.54
C MET A 62 -7.36 5.57 12.58
N ASP A 63 -8.35 6.29 13.08
CA ASP A 63 -9.44 6.84 12.25
C ASP A 63 -8.93 7.93 11.30
N ALA A 64 -8.06 8.82 11.78
CA ALA A 64 -7.44 9.85 10.95
C ALA A 64 -6.56 9.22 9.86
N ILE A 65 -5.78 8.20 10.20
CA ILE A 65 -4.96 7.48 9.22
C ILE A 65 -5.85 6.82 8.17
N ASN A 66 -6.90 6.10 8.57
CA ASN A 66 -7.81 5.44 7.64
C ASN A 66 -8.49 6.45 6.70
N ALA A 67 -8.95 7.58 7.24
CA ALA A 67 -9.53 8.65 6.43
C ALA A 67 -8.53 9.22 5.43
N LYS A 68 -7.28 9.49 5.87
CA LYS A 68 -6.22 10.02 5.02
C LYS A 68 -5.76 9.01 3.96
N VAL A 69 -5.69 7.72 4.28
CA VAL A 69 -5.40 6.65 3.30
C VAL A 69 -6.46 6.63 2.20
N ASN A 70 -7.75 6.70 2.55
CA ASN A 70 -8.82 6.75 1.56
C ASN A 70 -8.73 8.01 0.70
N GLN A 71 -8.45 9.17 1.32
CA GLN A 71 -8.23 10.42 0.58
C GLN A 71 -7.09 10.27 -0.45
N ILE A 72 -5.93 9.76 -0.04
CA ILE A 72 -4.79 9.55 -0.94
C ILE A 72 -5.15 8.57 -2.07
N TRP A 73 -5.90 7.52 -1.76
CA TRP A 73 -6.35 6.55 -2.75
C TRP A 73 -7.28 7.17 -3.80
N ASP A 74 -8.24 7.98 -3.36
CA ASP A 74 -9.15 8.71 -4.25
C ASP A 74 -8.40 9.73 -5.11
N GLU A 75 -7.41 10.43 -4.54
CA GLU A 75 -6.51 11.33 -5.29
C GLU A 75 -5.73 10.59 -6.38
N LEU A 76 -5.25 9.37 -6.12
CA LEU A 76 -4.53 8.57 -7.11
C LEU A 76 -5.45 8.11 -8.25
N ILE A 77 -6.67 7.66 -7.94
CA ILE A 77 -7.65 7.22 -8.94
C ILE A 77 -8.12 8.40 -9.80
N ALA A 78 -8.34 9.58 -9.21
CA ALA A 78 -8.81 10.75 -9.95
C ALA A 78 -7.77 11.31 -10.94
N ASN A 79 -6.49 10.95 -10.77
CA ASN A 79 -5.39 11.39 -11.61
C ASN A 79 -4.96 10.35 -12.70
N GLU A 80 -5.64 9.19 -12.77
CA GLU A 80 -5.52 8.21 -13.87
C GLU A 80 -6.50 8.49 -15.02
#